data_AF-A0A2V9IY47-F1
#
_entry.id   AF-A0A2V9IY47-F1
#
_cell.length_a   1.000
_cell.length_b   1.000
_cell.length_c   1.000
_cell.angle_alpha   90.00
_cell.angle_beta   90.00
_cell.angle_gamma   90.00
#
_symmetry.space_group_name_H-M   'P 1'
#
loop_
_entity.id
_entity.type
_entity.pdbx_description
1 polymer ?
#
loop_
_entity_poly.entity_id
_entity_poly.type
_entity_poly.pdbx_seq_one_letter_code
_entity_poly.pdbx_strand_id
1 'polypeptide(L)'
;PLGTLDQQANLRREIAAAQEGTQKRIAQLEGANLAIDDRKTLGDARAFLAQSTRALENGELGPARLLAHKAALLVQAVEQSH
;
A
#
# COMPACT_ATOMS: atom_id res chain seq x y z
N PRO A 1 -0.07 16.45 -25.73
CA PRO A 1 0.13 15.00 -25.97
C PRO A 1 -0.85 14.15 -25.14
N LEU A 2 -1.81 13.49 -25.79
CA LEU A 2 -2.83 12.65 -25.15
C LEU A 2 -2.21 11.45 -24.39
N GLY A 3 -1.08 10.92 -24.87
CA GLY A 3 -0.41 9.76 -24.26
C GLY A 3 0.09 9.98 -22.82
N THR A 4 0.35 11.22 -22.40
CA THR A 4 0.84 11.51 -21.04
C THR A 4 -0.31 11.52 -20.01
N LEU A 5 -1.53 11.84 -20.44
CA LEU A 5 -2.72 11.82 -19.59
C LEU A 5 -3.23 10.39 -19.40
N ASP A 6 -3.25 9.61 -20.48
CA ASP A 6 -3.62 8.20 -20.41
C ASP A 6 -2.64 7.38 -19.56
N GLN A 7 -1.34 7.66 -19.67
CA GLN A 7 -0.32 7.05 -18.81
C GLN A 7 -0.50 7.41 -17.33
N GLN A 8 -0.82 8.67 -17.02
CA GLN A 8 -1.09 9.08 -15.64
C GLN A 8 -2.38 8.45 -15.09
N ALA A 9 -3.42 8.33 -15.91
CA ALA A 9 -4.66 7.66 -15.53
C ALA A 9 -4.43 6.16 -15.29
N ASN A 10 -3.64 5.49 -16.14
CA ASN A 10 -3.24 4.10 -15.93
C ASN A 10 -2.46 3.93 -14.64
N LEU A 11 -1.45 4.77 -14.41
CA LEU A 11 -0.64 4.72 -13.20
C LEU A 11 -1.47 4.95 -11.94
N ARG A 12 -2.42 5.90 -11.96
CA ARG A 12 -3.37 6.12 -10.85
C ARG A 12 -4.18 4.86 -10.55
N ARG A 13 -4.69 4.19 -11.58
CA ARG A 13 -5.46 2.93 -11.43
C ARG A 13 -4.61 1.81 -10.85
N GLU A 14 -3.37 1.65 -11.33
CA GLU A 14 -2.43 0.66 -10.80
C GLU A 14 -2.12 0.90 -9.32
N ILE A 15 -1.87 2.15 -8.94
CA ILE A 15 -1.61 2.53 -7.53
C ILE A 15 -2.85 2.24 -6.68
N ALA A 16 -4.05 2.63 -7.12
CA ALA A 16 -5.29 2.38 -6.39
C ALA A 16 -5.55 0.88 -6.20
N ALA A 17 -5.33 0.05 -7.23
CA ALA A 17 -5.46 -1.40 -7.13
C ALA A 17 -4.45 -1.99 -6.13
N ALA A 18 -3.20 -1.51 -6.14
CA ALA A 18 -2.18 -1.94 -5.17
C ALA A 18 -2.55 -1.53 -3.73
N GLN A 19 -3.10 -0.33 -3.53
CA GLN A 19 -3.59 0.14 -2.24
C GLN A 19 -4.73 -0.75 -1.72
N GLU A 20 -5.73 -1.02 -2.57
CA GLU A 20 -6.88 -1.86 -2.21
C GLU A 20 -6.45 -3.30 -1.86
N GLY A 21 -5.58 -3.89 -2.67
CA GLY A 21 -5.04 -5.23 -2.40
C GLY A 21 -4.27 -5.30 -1.08
N THR A 22 -3.46 -4.27 -0.79
CA THR A 22 -2.71 -4.17 0.46
C THR A 22 -3.66 -3.98 1.66
N GLN A 23 -4.69 -3.14 1.53
CA GLN A 23 -5.69 -2.92 2.57
C GLN A 23 -6.44 -4.20 2.94
N LYS A 24 -6.84 -5.00 1.94
CA LYS A 24 -7.51 -6.29 2.17
C LYS A 24 -6.63 -7.25 2.96
N ARG A 25 -5.36 -7.36 2.60
CA ARG A 25 -4.38 -8.21 3.30
C ARG A 25 -4.13 -7.74 4.73
N ILE A 26 -4.04 -6.42 4.96
CA ILE A 26 -3.95 -5.85 6.32
C ILE A 26 -5.16 -6.27 7.16
N ALA A 27 -6.37 -6.11 6.63
CA ALA A 27 -7.61 -6.46 7.34
C ALA A 27 -7.68 -7.96 7.69
N GLN A 28 -7.15 -8.83 6.84
CA GLN A 28 -7.06 -10.28 7.12
C GLN A 28 -6.11 -10.56 8.30
N LEU A 29 -4.98 -9.86 8.38
CA LEU A 29 -3.99 -10.01 9.44
C LEU A 29 -4.41 -9.36 10.77
N GLU A 30 -5.30 -8.36 10.75
CA GLU A 30 -5.82 -7.71 11.96
C GLU A 30 -6.61 -8.66 12.87
N GLY A 31 -7.22 -9.70 12.31
CA GLY A 31 -7.92 -10.75 13.07
C GLY A 31 -7.00 -11.84 13.61
N ALA A 32 -5.71 -11.83 13.26
CA ALA A 32 -4.77 -12.87 13.63
C ALA A 32 -4.07 -12.60 14.98
N ASN A 33 -3.71 -13.66 15.69
CA ASN A 33 -2.93 -13.56 16.94
C ASN A 33 -1.43 -13.36 16.63
N LEU A 34 -1.10 -12.22 16.04
CA LEU A 34 0.25 -11.88 15.61
C LEU A 34 1.20 -11.68 16.80
N ALA A 35 2.46 -12.09 16.60
CA ALA A 35 3.56 -11.71 17.47
C ALA A 35 3.70 -10.18 17.57
N ILE A 36 4.32 -9.69 18.63
CA ILE A 36 4.42 -8.24 18.90
C ILE A 36 5.15 -7.53 17.75
N ASP A 37 6.22 -8.11 17.23
CA ASP A 37 7.00 -7.48 16.16
C ASP A 37 6.25 -7.48 14.82
N ASP A 38 5.56 -8.58 14.47
CA ASP A 38 4.67 -8.62 13.31
C ASP A 38 3.55 -7.58 13.40
N ARG A 39 3.01 -7.35 14.60
CA ARG A 39 1.97 -6.34 14.84
C ARG A 39 2.50 -4.92 14.63
N LYS A 40 3.76 -4.65 15.01
CA LYS A 40 4.43 -3.37 14.72
C LYS A 40 4.66 -3.20 13.22
N THR A 41 5.17 -4.24 12.55
CA THR A 41 5.36 -4.24 11.09
C THR A 41 4.05 -4.01 10.34
N LEU A 42 2.95 -4.60 10.80
CA LEU A 42 1.61 -4.34 10.26
C LEU A 42 1.14 -2.89 10.51
N GLY A 43 1.53 -2.31 11.66
CA GLY A 43 1.34 -0.90 11.96
C GLY A 43 2.07 0.03 10.98
N ASP A 44 3.33 -0.26 10.69
CA ASP A 44 4.14 0.49 9.72
C ASP A 44 3.57 0.35 8.29
N ALA A 45 3.09 -0.84 7.93
CA ALA A 45 2.41 -1.06 6.66
C ALA A 45 1.18 -0.16 6.50
N ARG A 46 0.34 -0.03 7.55
CA ARG A 46 -0.80 0.90 7.57
C ARG A 46 -0.36 2.35 7.43
N ALA A 47 0.72 2.75 8.10
CA ALA A 47 1.23 4.11 8.00
C ALA A 47 1.69 4.44 6.57
N PHE A 48 2.42 3.54 5.91
CA PHE A 48 2.82 3.72 4.51
C PHE A 48 1.62 3.74 3.55
N LEU A 49 0.63 2.88 3.77
CA LEU A 49 -0.58 2.85 2.96
C LEU A 49 -1.35 4.18 3.07
N ALA A 50 -1.53 4.70 4.28
CA ALA A 50 -2.18 6.00 4.49
C ALA A 50 -1.42 7.16 3.82
N GLN A 51 -0.09 7.15 3.89
CA GLN A 51 0.74 8.15 3.18
C GLN A 51 0.61 8.01 1.65
N SER A 52 0.55 6.77 1.14
CA SER A 52 0.33 6.49 -0.28
C SER A 52 -1.00 7.07 -0.77
N THR A 53 -2.08 6.89 0.01
CA THR A 53 -3.40 7.44 -0.32
C THR A 53 -3.36 8.96 -0.42
N ARG A 54 -2.76 9.64 0.58
CA ARG A 54 -2.62 11.11 0.57
C ARG A 54 -1.80 11.60 -0.64
N ALA A 55 -0.69 10.92 -0.94
CA ALA A 55 0.12 11.25 -2.11
C ALA A 55 -0.66 11.08 -3.42
N LEU A 56 -1.49 10.03 -3.54
CA LEU A 56 -2.33 9.81 -4.70
C LEU A 56 -3.39 10.92 -4.86
N GLU A 57 -4.05 11.32 -3.76
CA GLU A 57 -5.02 12.41 -3.70
C GLU A 57 -4.39 13.76 -4.12
N ASN A 58 -3.14 14.00 -3.73
CA ASN A 58 -2.36 15.18 -4.12
C ASN A 58 -1.81 15.12 -5.56
N GLY A 59 -2.00 14.01 -6.27
CA GLY A 59 -1.46 13.80 -7.61
C GLY A 59 0.04 13.45 -7.66
N GLU A 60 0.64 13.14 -6.51
CA GLU A 60 2.05 12.77 -6.36
C GLU A 60 2.26 11.29 -6.70
N LEU A 61 2.13 10.93 -8.00
CA LEU A 61 2.07 9.53 -8.44
C LEU A 61 3.34 8.72 -8.11
N GLY A 62 4.51 9.34 -8.19
CA GLY A 62 5.78 8.69 -7.83
C GLY A 62 5.84 8.29 -6.35
N PRO A 63 5.69 9.26 -5.42
CA PRO A 63 5.57 8.97 -3.99
C PRO A 63 4.46 7.99 -3.66
N ALA A 64 3.27 8.15 -4.24
CA ALA A 64 2.14 7.26 -4.01
C ALA A 64 2.48 5.80 -4.35
N ARG A 65 3.08 5.55 -5.52
CA ARG A 65 3.52 4.21 -5.93
C ARG A 65 4.57 3.63 -4.99
N LEU A 66 5.58 4.40 -4.61
CA LEU A 66 6.65 3.95 -3.72
C LEU A 66 6.09 3.53 -2.35
N LEU A 67 5.21 4.35 -1.79
CA LEU A 67 4.61 4.11 -0.48
C LEU A 67 3.67 2.90 -0.49
N ALA A 68 2.87 2.73 -1.55
CA ALA A 68 2.03 1.53 -1.73
C ALA A 68 2.89 0.26 -1.80
N HIS A 69 4.01 0.31 -2.53
CA HIS A 69 4.92 -0.82 -2.64
C HIS A 69 5.57 -1.18 -1.28
N LYS A 70 6.03 -0.18 -0.52
CA LYS A 70 6.57 -0.40 0.83
C LYS A 70 5.55 -1.05 1.76
N ALA A 71 4.32 -0.56 1.76
CA ALA A 71 3.23 -1.16 2.54
C ALA A 71 3.04 -2.64 2.15
N ALA A 72 2.98 -2.94 0.85
CA ALA A 72 2.80 -4.30 0.36
C ALA A 72 3.94 -5.26 0.76
N LEU A 73 5.19 -4.79 0.79
CA LEU A 73 6.35 -5.57 1.24
C LEU A 73 6.29 -5.88 2.74
N LEU A 74 5.89 -4.92 3.57
CA LEU A 74 5.75 -5.15 5.01
C LEU A 74 4.62 -6.13 5.32
N VAL A 75 3.49 -6.01 4.62
CA VAL A 75 2.40 -7.00 4.73
C VAL A 75 2.89 -8.39 4.32
N GLN A 76 3.65 -8.49 3.23
CA GLN A 76 4.22 -9.77 2.80
C GLN A 76 5.17 -10.37 3.83
N ALA A 77 5.99 -9.55 4.51
CA ALA A 77 6.88 -10.02 5.57
C ALA A 77 6.10 -10.58 6.77
N VAL A 78 4.98 -9.94 7.14
CA VAL A 78 4.09 -10.43 8.20
C VAL A 78 3.42 -11.75 7.80
N GLU A 79 2.90 -11.84 6.57
CA GLU A 79 2.29 -13.09 6.05
C GLU A 79 3.27 -14.26 5.97
N GLN A 80 4.57 -14.01 5.83
CA GLN A 80 5.60 -15.04 5.80
C GLN A 80 6.06 -15.48 7.20
N SER A 81 5.89 -14.61 8.19
CA SER A 81 6.32 -14.86 9.57
C SER A 81 5.20 -15.44 10.44
N HIS A 82 3.95 -15.30 9.99
CA HIS A 82 2.73 -15.76 10.66
C HIS A 82 2.20 -17.07 10.07
#